data_AF-A0A9N9S138-F1
#
_entry.id   AF-A0A9N9S138-F1
#
_cell.length_a   1.000
_cell.length_b   1.000
_cell.length_c   1.000
_cell.angle_alpha   90.00
_cell.angle_beta   90.00
_cell.angle_gamma   90.00
#
_symmetry.space_group_name_H-M   'P 1'
#
loop_
_entity.id
_entity.type
_entity.pdbx_description
1 polymer ?
#
loop_
_entity_poly.entity_id
_entity_poly.type
_entity_poly.pdbx_seq_one_letter_code
_entity_poly.pdbx_strand_id
1 'polypeptide(L)' 'MAQIITARLARIDSQPWGFRLQGGKDFGTPLVIQKSFKAKKKRLAHKGNSTGIDM' A
#
# COMPACT_ATOMS: atom_id res chain seq x y z
N MET A 1 9.12 1.26 -28.55
CA MET A 1 8.36 0.00 -28.48
C MET A 1 7.63 -0.03 -27.13
N ALA A 2 6.30 -0.07 -27.08
CA ALA A 2 5.58 -0.30 -25.82
C ALA A 2 5.38 -1.81 -25.63
N GLN A 3 5.64 -2.32 -24.43
CA GLN A 3 5.43 -3.73 -24.10
C GLN A 3 4.08 -3.88 -23.39
N ILE A 4 3.24 -4.79 -23.88
CA ILE A 4 1.97 -5.10 -23.23
C ILE A 4 2.23 -6.17 -22.18
N ILE A 5 1.93 -5.85 -20.91
CA ILE A 5 2.13 -6.74 -19.77
C ILE A 5 0.79 -6.96 -19.09
N THR A 6 0.47 -8.22 -18.79
CA THR A 6 -0.70 -8.56 -17.98
C THR A 6 -0.28 -8.68 -16.51
N ALA A 7 -0.77 -7.79 -15.66
CA ALA A 7 -0.54 -7.85 -14.21
C ALA A 7 -1.76 -8.43 -13.49
N ARG A 8 -1.54 -9.43 -12.62
CA ARG A 8 -2.56 -9.94 -11.69
C ARG A 8 -2.34 -9.30 -10.34
N LEU A 9 -3.39 -8.75 -9.76
CA LEU A 9 -3.33 -8.08 -8.48
C LEU A 9 -4.17 -8.86 -7.47
N ALA A 10 -3.64 -9.09 -6.26
CA ALA A 10 -4.34 -9.71 -5.15
C ALA A 10 -4.36 -8.74 -3.95
N ARG A 11 -5.46 -8.71 -3.21
CA ARG A 11 -5.59 -7.96 -1.95
C ARG A 11 -5.93 -8.93 -0.84
N ILE A 12 -5.37 -8.63 0.32
CA ILE A 12 -5.81 -9.19 1.59
C ILE A 12 -6.55 -8.03 2.27
N ASP A 13 -7.84 -8.22 2.56
CA ASP A 13 -8.74 -7.22 3.16
C ASP A 13 -9.04 -5.97 2.31
N SER A 14 -9.69 -4.97 2.92
CA SER A 14 -10.08 -3.68 2.31
C SER A 14 -8.92 -2.68 2.12
N GLN A 15 -7.65 -3.14 2.08
CA GLN A 15 -6.50 -2.26 1.95
C GLN A 15 -6.41 -1.63 0.55
N PRO A 16 -6.06 -0.35 0.39
CA PRO A 16 -5.82 0.28 -0.92
C PRO A 16 -4.73 -0.47 -1.71
N TRP A 17 -4.82 -0.48 -3.05
CA TRP A 17 -3.85 -1.17 -3.93
C TRP A 17 -2.42 -0.62 -3.86
N GLY A 18 -2.20 0.54 -3.25
CA GLY A 18 -0.87 1.14 -3.17
C GLY A 18 -0.41 1.84 -4.46
N PHE A 19 -1.32 2.10 -5.40
CA PHE A 19 -1.07 3.01 -6.52
C PHE A 19 -2.22 4.00 -6.73
N ARG A 20 -1.90 5.08 -7.43
CA ARG A 20 -2.86 6.08 -7.92
C ARG A 20 -2.92 6.02 -9.43
N LEU A 21 -3.99 6.56 -10.00
CA LEU A 21 -4.14 6.75 -11.43
C LEU A 21 -4.17 8.25 -11.72
N GLN A 22 -3.51 8.68 -12.78
CA GLN A 22 -3.59 10.05 -13.32
C GLN A 22 -3.97 10.00 -14.80
N GLY A 23 -4.70 11.01 -15.26
CA GLY A 23 -5.12 11.15 -16.65
C GLY A 23 -6.47 10.49 -16.89
N GLY A 24 -6.80 10.28 -18.16
CA GLY A 24 -8.09 9.78 -18.59
C GLY A 24 -8.72 10.69 -19.64
N LYS A 25 -9.86 10.23 -20.17
CA LYS A 25 -10.59 10.89 -21.25
C LYS A 25 -10.84 12.37 -20.96
N ASP A 26 -11.26 12.68 -19.74
CA ASP A 26 -11.66 14.03 -19.34
C ASP A 26 -10.47 15.00 -19.23
N PHE A 27 -9.24 14.47 -19.13
CA PHE A 27 -8.01 15.24 -18.97
C PHE A 27 -7.18 15.32 -20.25
N GLY A 28 -7.64 14.73 -21.36
CA GLY A 28 -6.90 14.69 -22.63
C GLY A 28 -5.51 14.04 -22.55
N THR A 29 -5.27 13.20 -21.53
CA THR A 29 -3.98 12.56 -21.26
C THR A 29 -4.15 11.06 -21.03
N PRO A 30 -3.17 10.21 -21.40
CA PRO A 30 -3.26 8.77 -21.17
C PRO A 30 -3.42 8.44 -19.68
N LEU A 31 -4.10 7.33 -19.38
CA LEU A 31 -4.19 6.82 -18.01
C LEU A 31 -2.83 6.23 -17.60
N VAL A 32 -2.23 6.77 -16.54
CA VAL A 32 -0.92 6.37 -16.03
C VAL A 32 -1.00 5.94 -14.57
N ILE A 33 -0.29 4.86 -14.21
CA ILE A 33 -0.13 4.41 -12.83
C ILE A 33 0.95 5.26 -12.15
N GLN A 34 0.61 5.88 -11.02
CA GLN A 34 1.52 6.61 -10.18
C GLN A 34 1.77 5.88 -8.86
N LYS A 35 3.03 5.98 -8.40
CA LYS A 35 3.42 5.43 -7.11
C LYS A 35 2.68 6.16 -5.99
N SER A 36 1.91 5.41 -5.20
CA SER A 36 1.31 5.93 -3.99
C SER A 36 1.87 5.18 -2.79
N PHE A 37 2.66 5.85 -1.97
CA PHE A 37 3.01 5.28 -0.69
C PHE A 37 1.84 5.46 0.27
N LYS A 38 1.32 4.36 0.84
CA LYS A 38 1.00 4.29 2.29
C LYS A 38 0.49 2.90 2.71
N ALA A 39 1.32 2.24 3.53
CA ALA A 39 0.91 1.69 4.81
C ALA A 39 2.10 1.73 5.78
N LYS A 40 2.11 2.67 6.74
CA LYS A 40 2.87 2.48 7.98
C LYS A 40 1.95 1.74 8.94
N LYS A 41 2.11 0.42 9.05
CA LYS A 41 1.46 -0.33 10.14
C LYS A 41 2.03 0.19 11.45
N LYS A 42 1.17 0.67 12.37
CA LYS A 42 1.60 1.09 13.72
C LYS A 42 2.42 -0.05 14.33
N ARG A 43 3.67 0.24 14.74
CA ARG A 43 4.42 -0.63 15.65
C ARG A 43 3.61 -0.71 16.94
N LEU A 44 2.90 -1.81 17.15
CA LEU A 44 2.44 -2.19 18.48
C LEU A 44 3.68 -2.63 19.25
N ALA A 45 4.37 -1.67 19.85
CA ALA A 45 5.35 -1.97 20.87
C ALA A 45 4.58 -2.34 22.15
N HIS A 46 4.37 -3.64 22.39
CA HIS A 46 4.09 -4.10 23.74
C HIS A 46 5.39 -4.07 24.52
N LYS A 47 5.62 -2.96 25.24
CA LYS A 47 6.55 -2.92 26.37
C LYS A 47 5.73 -3.25 27.63
N GLY A 48 5.58 -4.53 27.94
CA GLY A 48 5.13 -5.01 29.26
C GLY A 48 6.34 -5.65 29.94
N ASN A 49 7.11 -4.85 30.66
CA ASN A 49 7.11 -4.69 32.12
C ASN A 49 7.72 -5.91 32.84
N SER A 50 8.95 -5.72 33.28
CA SER A 50 9.72 -6.56 34.19
C SER A 50 8.95 -6.80 35.48
N THR A 51 8.48 -8.03 35.70
CA THR A 51 8.15 -8.53 37.03
C THR A 51 9.46 -8.85 37.74
N GLY A 52 10.05 -7.84 38.36
CA GLY A 52 10.72 -8.09 39.62
C GLY A 52 9.62 -8.32 40.65
N ILE A 53 9.29 -9.59 40.91
CA ILE A 53 8.81 -10.12 42.20
C ILE A 53 8.45 -11.62 42.02
N ASP A 54 9.39 -12.51 42.30
CA ASP A 54 9.10 -13.73 43.06
C ASP A 54 10.35 -14.23 43.81
N MET A 55 10.36 -13.85 45.09
CA MET A 55 11.06 -14.46 46.25
C MET A 55 12.59 -14.43 46.32
#